data_AF-A0A8J7CF37-F1
#
_entry.id   AF-A0A8J7CF37-F1
#
_cell.length_a   1.000
_cell.length_b   1.000
_cell.length_c   1.000
_cell.angle_alpha   90.00
_cell.angle_beta   90.00
_cell.angle_gamma   90.00
#
_symmetry.space_group_name_H-M   'P 1'
#
loop_
_entity.id
_entity.type
_entity.pdbx_description
1 polymer ?
#
loop_
_entity_poly.entity_id
_entity_poly.type
_entity_poly.pdbx_seq_one_letter_code
_entity_poly.pdbx_strand_id
1 'polypeptide(L)' 'MTRHSRAVALAAALLYAGFVVTQVAAVEDTEPSFRIEEAELDLGTIVAGTIATATFVFHNDGPDDVHIIRAKPS' A
#
# COMPACT_ATOMS: atom_id res chain seq x y z
N MET A 1 50.94 -6.95 37.58
CA MET A 1 49.49 -6.71 37.77
C MET A 1 48.86 -6.37 36.42
N THR A 2 48.49 -7.37 35.60
CA THR A 2 48.11 -7.17 34.18
C THR A 2 47.12 -8.23 33.68
N ARG A 3 46.06 -8.54 34.46
CA ARG A 3 45.06 -9.56 34.06
C ARG A 3 43.59 -9.13 34.16
N HIS A 4 43.27 -7.89 34.52
CA HIS A 4 41.87 -7.48 34.77
C HIS A 4 41.22 -6.68 33.63
N SER A 5 41.98 -6.23 32.63
CA SER A 5 41.48 -5.34 31.57
C SER A 5 40.77 -6.05 30.41
N ARG A 6 40.85 -7.38 30.31
CA ARG A 6 40.21 -8.16 29.22
C ARG A 6 38.75 -8.55 29.49
N ALA A 7 38.36 -8.62 30.77
CA ALA A 7 37.00 -9.04 31.13
C ALA A 7 35.96 -7.93 30.90
N VAL A 8 36.36 -6.66 31.04
CA VAL A 8 35.43 -5.51 30.91
C VAL A 8 35.07 -5.23 29.45
N ALA A 9 35.99 -5.45 28.51
CA ALA A 9 35.75 -5.23 27.09
C ALA A 9 34.73 -6.21 26.48
N LEU A 10 34.64 -7.44 27.02
CA LEU A 10 33.71 -8.46 26.52
C LEU A 10 32.25 -8.20 26.95
N ALA A 11 32.05 -7.63 28.15
CA ALA A 11 30.72 -7.33 28.68
C ALA A 11 30.04 -6.17 27.93
N ALA A 12 30.82 -5.18 27.46
CA ALA A 12 30.30 -4.05 26.69
C ALA A 12 29.85 -4.46 25.27
N ALA A 13 30.54 -5.43 24.64
CA ALA A 13 30.19 -5.92 23.31
C ALA A 13 28.89 -6.74 23.30
N LEU A 14 28.60 -7.47 24.38
CA LEU A 14 27.35 -8.23 24.52
C LEU A 14 26.13 -7.34 24.75
N LEU A 15 26.30 -6.20 25.43
CA LEU A 15 25.20 -5.24 25.66
C LEU A 15 24.80 -4.48 24.39
N TYR A 16 25.71 -4.29 23.43
CA TYR A 16 25.41 -3.59 22.18
C TYR A 16 24.73 -4.50 21.14
N ALA A 17 24.94 -5.81 21.21
CA ALA A 17 24.36 -6.78 20.28
C ALA A 17 22.87 -7.07 20.54
N GLY A 18 22.33 -6.70 21.71
CA GLY A 18 20.95 -6.99 22.10
C GLY A 18 19.89 -5.99 21.64
N PHE A 19 20.29 -4.86 21.03
CA PHE A 19 19.37 -3.75 20.74
C PHE A 19 18.96 -3.61 19.28
N VAL A 20 19.26 -4.59 18.42
CA VAL A 20 18.72 -4.62 17.06
C VAL A 20 17.40 -5.38 17.09
N VAL A 21 16.40 -4.76 17.72
CA VAL A 21 15.00 -5.17 17.59
C VAL A 21 14.57 -4.81 16.17
N THR A 22 14.58 -5.80 15.29
CA THR A 22 13.96 -5.74 13.97
C THR A 22 12.47 -5.43 14.15
N GLN A 23 12.10 -4.16 13.97
CA GLN A 23 10.73 -3.78 13.64
C GLN A 23 10.42 -4.33 12.25
N VAL A 24 9.92 -5.55 12.21
CA VAL A 24 9.14 -5.99 11.05
C VAL A 24 7.81 -5.27 11.21
N ALA A 25 7.66 -4.12 10.56
CA ALA A 25 6.36 -3.49 10.40
C ALA A 25 5.47 -4.54 9.74
N ALA A 26 4.47 -5.01 10.47
CA ALA A 26 3.40 -5.80 9.88
C ALA A 26 2.77 -4.90 8.82
N VAL A 27 3.02 -5.22 7.55
CA VAL A 27 2.26 -4.66 6.44
C VAL A 27 0.88 -5.27 6.59
N GLU A 28 0.00 -4.57 7.30
CA GLU A 28 -1.41 -4.90 7.26
C GLU A 28 -1.82 -4.75 5.80
N ASP A 29 -2.26 -5.86 5.21
CA ASP A 29 -2.77 -5.94 3.85
C ASP A 29 -4.04 -5.08 3.83
N THR A 30 -3.83 -3.78 3.58
CA THR A 30 -4.89 -2.79 3.64
C THR A 30 -5.65 -2.95 2.34
N GLU A 31 -6.78 -3.64 2.40
CA GLU A 31 -7.61 -3.86 1.23
C GLU A 31 -7.90 -2.49 0.56
N PRO A 32 -7.61 -2.33 -0.74
CA PRO A 32 -7.83 -1.07 -1.42
C PRO A 32 -9.29 -0.65 -1.28
N SER A 33 -9.51 0.48 -0.59
CA SER A 33 -10.85 1.03 -0.39
C SER A 33 -11.23 1.89 -1.58
N PHE A 34 -12.31 1.50 -2.26
CA PHE A 34 -12.80 2.20 -3.44
C PHE A 34 -14.23 2.67 -3.25
N ARG A 35 -14.50 3.87 -3.76
CA ARG A 35 -15.84 4.42 -3.83
C ARG A 35 -16.11 5.01 -5.19
N ILE A 36 -17.28 4.71 -5.72
CA ILE A 36 -17.79 5.28 -6.96
C ILE A 36 -18.92 6.24 -6.58
N GLU A 37 -18.94 7.44 -7.17
CA GLU A 37 -20.01 8.41 -6.91
C GLU A 37 -21.37 7.92 -7.39
N GLU A 38 -21.40 7.32 -8.59
CA GLU A 38 -22.59 6.74 -9.20
C GLU A 38 -22.33 5.28 -9.56
N ALA A 39 -23.05 4.37 -8.91
CA ALA A 39 -22.93 2.93 -9.16
C ALA A 39 -23.53 2.50 -10.50
N GLU A 40 -24.33 3.36 -11.13
CA GLU A 40 -25.00 3.13 -12.40
C GLU A 40 -24.86 4.35 -13.30
N LEU A 41 -24.58 4.12 -14.58
CA LEU A 41 -24.45 5.18 -15.58
C LEU A 41 -25.53 5.00 -16.66
N ASP A 42 -26.57 5.81 -16.61
CA ASP A 42 -27.62 5.84 -17.62
C ASP A 42 -27.27 6.86 -18.72
N LEU A 43 -27.17 6.38 -19.96
CA LEU A 43 -26.93 7.20 -21.14
C LEU A 43 -28.22 7.79 -21.73
N GLY A 44 -29.38 7.35 -21.23
CA GLY A 44 -30.70 7.73 -21.72
C GLY A 44 -30.97 7.24 -23.15
N THR A 45 -31.75 8.04 -23.90
CA THR A 45 -32.07 7.71 -25.30
C THR A 45 -30.96 8.16 -26.24
N ILE A 46 -30.37 7.20 -26.96
CA ILE A 46 -29.32 7.45 -27.95
C ILE A 46 -29.91 7.37 -29.36
N VAL A 47 -29.55 8.31 -30.23
CA VAL A 47 -29.95 8.35 -31.64
C VAL A 47 -28.99 7.53 -32.49
N ALA A 48 -29.53 6.82 -33.48
CA ALA A 48 -28.69 6.04 -34.40
C ALA A 48 -27.69 6.93 -35.15
N GLY A 49 -26.43 6.48 -35.20
CA GLY A 49 -25.34 7.19 -35.87
C GLY A 49 -24.66 8.27 -35.03
N THR A 50 -25.03 8.44 -33.76
CA THR A 50 -24.37 9.38 -32.85
C THR A 50 -23.48 8.66 -31.84
N ILE A 51 -22.45 9.36 -31.36
CA ILE A 51 -21.61 8.92 -30.25
C ILE A 51 -22.19 9.52 -28.97
N ALA A 52 -22.53 8.68 -28.01
CA ALA A 52 -22.87 9.09 -26.66
C ALA A 52 -21.66 8.86 -25.74
N THR A 53 -21.35 9.84 -24.91
CA THR A 53 -20.25 9.80 -23.95
C THR A 53 -20.79 10.12 -22.57
N ALA A 54 -20.42 9.33 -21.57
CA ALA A 54 -20.68 9.64 -20.18
C ALA A 54 -19.40 9.46 -19.35
N THR A 55 -19.35 10.14 -18.22
CA THR A 55 -18.20 10.19 -17.33
C THR A 55 -18.66 9.77 -15.95
N PHE A 56 -17.87 8.95 -15.28
CA PHE A 56 -18.04 8.63 -13.87
C PHE A 56 -16.73 8.91 -13.13
N VAL A 57 -16.84 9.15 -11.82
CA VAL A 57 -15.70 9.43 -10.95
C VAL A 57 -15.47 8.27 -10.01
N PHE A 58 -14.22 7.82 -9.96
CA PHE A 58 -13.73 6.77 -9.08
C PHE A 58 -12.77 7.38 -8.06
N HIS A 59 -13.01 7.14 -6.78
CA HIS A 59 -12.17 7.59 -5.69
C HIS A 59 -11.35 6.43 -5.13
N ASN A 60 -10.04 6.61 -5.08
CA ASN A 60 -9.15 5.78 -4.29
C ASN A 60 -9.08 6.37 -2.88
N ASP A 61 -9.83 5.77 -1.96
CA ASP A 61 -9.85 6.15 -0.55
C ASP A 61 -8.83 5.31 0.26
N GLY A 62 -8.13 4.37 -0.40
CA GLY A 62 -7.07 3.56 0.18
C GLY A 62 -5.72 4.29 0.27
N PRO A 63 -4.80 3.78 1.11
CA PRO A 63 -3.49 4.40 1.31
C PRO A 63 -2.50 4.11 0.18
N ASP A 64 -2.76 3.07 -0.63
CA ASP A 64 -1.87 2.60 -1.68
C ASP A 64 -2.22 3.17 -3.05
N ASP A 65 -1.20 3.32 -3.91
CA ASP A 65 -1.38 3.74 -5.30
C ASP A 65 -2.10 2.65 -6.13
N VAL A 66 -2.92 3.10 -7.10
CA VAL A 66 -3.80 2.21 -7.87
C VAL A 66 -3.47 2.26 -9.35
N HIS A 67 -3.41 1.08 -9.97
CA HIS A 67 -3.17 0.92 -11.40
C HIS A 67 -4.42 0.39 -12.11
N ILE A 68 -5.04 1.24 -12.92
CA ILE A 68 -6.22 0.86 -13.72
C ILE A 68 -5.74 0.12 -14.98
N ILE A 69 -6.12 -1.15 -15.11
CA ILE A 69 -5.83 -1.96 -16.28
C ILE A 69 -7.03 -2.00 -17.24
N ARG A 70 -6.75 -1.95 -18.54
CA ARG A 70 -7.78 -2.10 -19.57
C ARG A 70 -8.15 -3.57 -19.69
N ALA A 71 -9.41 -3.93 -19.39
CA ALA A 71 -9.91 -5.27 -19.67
C ALA A 71 -9.91 -5.51 -21.21
N LYS A 72 -9.48 -6.71 -21.63
CA LYS A 72 -9.56 -7.13 -23.02
C LYS A 72 -11.04 -7.34 -23.38
N PRO A 73 -11.54 -6.81 -24.51
CA PRO A 73 -12.91 -7.09 -24.93
C PRO A 73 -13.05 -8.60 -25.21
N SER A 74 -14.09 -9.20 -24.65
CA SER A 74 -14.54 -10.57 -24.88
C SER A 74 -15.14 -10.75 -26.27
#